data_AF-A0A7V7ZPJ2-F1
#
_entry.id   AF-A0A7V7ZPJ2-F1
#
_cell.length_a   1.000
_cell.length_b   1.000
_cell.length_c   1.000
_cell.angle_alpha   90.00
_cell.angle_beta   90.00
_cell.angle_gamma   90.00
#
_symmetry.space_group_name_H-M   'P 1'
#
loop_
_entity.id
_entity.type
_entity.pdbx_description
1 polymer ?
#
loop_
_entity_poly.entity_id
_entity_poly.type
_entity_poly.pdbx_seq_one_letter_code
_entity_poly.pdbx_strand_id
1 'polypeptide(L)'
;MTTSEPLICARCQQPVTAHPEDYEDFERMHWLCYHLEFEHHADPDVPCDEPICPWWRLAALRAALTRLGHDPQLIIEQAMKERWQL
;
A
#
# COMPACT_ATOMS: atom_id res chain seq x y z
N MET A 1 -20.94 -19.39 17.50
CA MET A 1 -20.08 -18.46 16.75
C MET A 1 -18.66 -18.76 17.18
N THR A 2 -17.90 -19.52 16.37
CA THR A 2 -16.48 -19.75 16.64
C THR A 2 -15.73 -18.53 16.11
N THR A 3 -15.33 -17.63 17.00
CA THR A 3 -14.33 -16.60 16.67
C THR A 3 -13.03 -17.33 16.40
N SER A 4 -12.63 -17.44 15.13
CA SER A 4 -11.28 -17.91 14.77
C SER A 4 -10.26 -16.99 15.41
N GLU A 5 -9.14 -17.54 15.87
CA GLU A 5 -8.03 -16.74 16.37
C GLU A 5 -7.56 -15.73 15.29
N PRO A 6 -7.16 -14.51 15.69
CA PRO A 6 -6.71 -13.51 14.75
C PRO A 6 -5.39 -13.94 14.11
N LEU A 7 -5.30 -13.83 12.79
CA LEU A 7 -4.04 -13.98 12.06
C LEU A 7 -3.15 -12.76 12.36
N ILE A 8 -1.90 -12.98 12.74
CA ILE A 8 -0.97 -11.93 13.18
C ILE A 8 0.17 -11.82 12.18
N CYS A 9 0.36 -10.63 11.60
CA CYS A 9 1.43 -10.38 10.64
C CYS A 9 2.81 -10.58 11.29
N ALA A 10 3.65 -11.44 10.71
CA ALA A 10 4.97 -11.76 11.22
C ALA A 10 5.91 -10.55 11.29
N ARG A 11 5.74 -9.55 10.41
CA ARG A 11 6.59 -8.36 10.32
C ARG A 11 6.18 -7.26 11.32
N CYS A 12 4.93 -6.80 11.26
CA CYS A 12 4.48 -5.65 12.05
C CYS A 12 3.73 -6.02 13.34
N GLN A 13 3.48 -7.31 13.58
CA GLN A 13 2.80 -7.83 14.77
C GLN A 13 1.37 -7.30 14.99
N GLN A 14 0.73 -6.80 13.93
CA GLN A 14 -0.67 -6.38 13.93
C GLN A 14 -1.58 -7.43 13.28
N PRO A 15 -2.89 -7.46 13.62
CA PRO A 15 -3.83 -8.38 12.99
C PRO A 15 -3.94 -8.20 11.47
N VAL A 16 -3.96 -9.31 10.73
CA VAL A 16 -4.27 -9.34 9.29
C VAL A 16 -5.78 -9.42 9.13
N THR A 17 -6.39 -8.30 8.77
CA THR A 17 -7.85 -8.18 8.57
C THR A 17 -8.24 -7.98 7.11
N ALA A 18 -7.34 -7.41 6.31
CA ALA A 18 -7.51 -7.29 4.86
C ALA A 18 -6.86 -8.51 4.19
N HIS A 19 -7.62 -9.16 3.30
CA HIS A 19 -7.21 -10.35 2.56
C HIS A 19 -6.64 -11.50 3.43
N PRO A 20 -7.34 -11.92 4.50
CA PRO A 20 -6.87 -13.03 5.34
C PRO A 20 -6.77 -14.37 4.57
N GLU A 21 -7.46 -14.49 3.43
CA GLU A 21 -7.40 -15.66 2.55
C GLU A 21 -6.00 -15.91 1.97
N ASP A 22 -5.19 -14.87 1.79
CA ASP A 22 -3.85 -14.94 1.18
C ASP A 22 -2.73 -14.97 2.24
N TYR A 23 -3.07 -15.14 3.52
CA TYR A 23 -2.12 -14.99 4.63
C TYR A 23 -0.92 -15.94 4.54
N GLU A 24 -1.14 -17.19 4.14
CA GLU A 24 -0.05 -18.16 3.97
C GLU A 24 0.80 -17.86 2.73
N ASP A 25 0.21 -17.29 1.67
CA ASP A 25 0.92 -16.94 0.43
C ASP A 25 1.85 -15.73 0.62
N PHE A 26 1.55 -14.84 1.57
CA PHE A 26 2.37 -13.68 1.92
C PHE A 26 3.27 -13.92 3.12
N GLU A 27 3.76 -15.15 3.30
CA GLU A 27 4.70 -15.52 4.37
C GLU A 27 4.19 -15.11 5.77
N ARG A 28 2.88 -15.25 5.97
CA ARG A 28 2.17 -14.90 7.20
C ARG A 28 2.28 -13.40 7.53
N MET A 29 2.26 -12.55 6.51
CA MET A 29 2.28 -11.10 6.63
C MET A 29 1.07 -10.44 5.96
N HIS A 30 0.84 -9.16 6.22
CA HIS A 30 0.02 -8.36 5.30
C HIS A 30 0.68 -8.33 3.92
N TRP A 31 -0.09 -8.29 2.84
CA TRP A 31 0.44 -8.10 1.48
C TRP A 31 1.46 -6.94 1.40
N LEU A 32 1.14 -5.78 1.99
CA LEU A 32 2.05 -4.63 1.99
C LEU A 32 3.33 -4.89 2.81
N CYS A 33 3.21 -5.63 3.91
CA CYS A 33 4.37 -5.98 4.73
C CYS A 33 5.31 -6.92 3.97
N TYR A 34 4.74 -7.93 3.31
CA TYR A 34 5.46 -8.85 2.43
C TYR A 34 6.12 -8.11 1.27
N HIS A 35 5.37 -7.29 0.53
CA HIS A 35 5.86 -6.49 -0.60
C HIS A 35 7.10 -5.67 -0.23
N LEU A 36 7.03 -4.94 0.89
CA LEU A 36 8.14 -4.11 1.36
C LEU A 36 9.32 -4.94 1.90
N GLU A 37 9.09 -6.15 2.41
CA GLU A 37 10.16 -7.00 2.95
C GLU A 37 10.89 -7.78 1.84
N PHE A 38 10.14 -8.27 0.86
CA PHE A 38 10.64 -9.23 -0.12
C PHE A 38 10.74 -8.70 -1.55
N GLU A 39 9.96 -7.68 -1.94
CA GLU A 39 9.98 -7.15 -3.32
C GLU A 39 10.80 -5.84 -3.41
N HIS A 40 10.95 -5.11 -2.30
CA HIS A 40 11.88 -3.99 -2.18
C HIS A 40 13.25 -4.48 -1.68
N HIS A 41 14.07 -5.03 -2.59
CA HIS A 41 15.45 -5.48 -2.28
C HIS A 41 16.43 -4.34 -1.89
N ALA A 42 15.96 -3.08 -1.87
CA ALA A 42 16.73 -1.87 -1.60
C ALA A 42 15.93 -0.93 -0.67
N ASP A 43 16.10 0.38 -0.80
CA ASP A 43 15.36 1.38 -0.02
C ASP A 43 13.83 1.19 -0.19
N PRO A 44 13.08 0.87 0.89
CA PRO A 44 11.64 0.65 0.82
C PRO A 44 10.84 1.92 0.46
N ASP A 45 11.45 3.10 0.54
CA ASP A 45 10.84 4.37 0.12
C ASP A 45 11.02 4.65 -1.38
N VAL A 46 11.82 3.85 -2.09
CA VAL A 46 11.99 3.93 -3.55
C VAL A 46 11.07 2.93 -4.23
N PRO A 47 10.27 3.31 -5.25
CA PRO A 47 9.42 2.37 -5.98
C PRO A 47 10.20 1.17 -6.53
N CYS A 48 9.70 -0.05 -6.32
CA CYS A 48 10.17 -1.22 -7.04
C CYS A 48 9.49 -1.33 -8.43
N ASP A 49 9.97 -2.25 -9.26
CA ASP A 49 9.51 -2.42 -10.65
C ASP A 49 8.16 -3.18 -10.76
N GLU A 50 7.57 -3.58 -9.64
CA GLU A 50 6.29 -4.30 -9.63
C GLU A 50 5.12 -3.36 -9.96
N PRO A 51 4.26 -3.68 -10.96
CA PRO A 51 3.13 -2.83 -11.36
C PRO A 51 2.11 -2.57 -10.25
N ILE A 52 2.06 -3.44 -9.24
CA ILE A 52 1.19 -3.31 -8.08
C ILE A 52 1.82 -2.51 -6.93
N CYS A 53 3.10 -2.14 -7.04
CA CYS A 53 3.80 -1.35 -6.03
C CYS A 53 3.02 -0.05 -5.74
N PRO A 54 2.63 0.20 -4.48
CA PRO A 54 1.89 1.41 -4.13
C PRO A 54 2.66 2.69 -4.49
N TRP A 55 3.99 2.69 -4.37
CA TRP A 55 4.82 3.86 -4.66
C TRP A 55 4.88 4.11 -6.17
N TRP A 56 5.02 3.05 -6.96
CA TRP A 56 4.99 3.17 -8.42
C TRP A 56 3.63 3.68 -8.91
N ARG A 57 2.52 3.16 -8.37
CA ARG A 57 1.17 3.63 -8.73
C ARG A 57 0.98 5.11 -8.43
N LEU A 58 1.49 5.59 -7.29
CA LEU A 58 1.43 7.00 -6.94
C LEU A 58 2.27 7.85 -7.90
N ALA A 59 3.49 7.40 -8.24
CA ALA A 59 4.35 8.08 -9.20
C ALA A 59 3.70 8.16 -10.59
N ALA A 60 3.13 7.05 -11.07
CA ALA A 60 2.43 6.97 -12.34
C ALA A 60 1.19 7.89 -12.38
N LEU A 61 0.41 7.95 -11.28
CA LEU A 61 -0.73 8.85 -11.18
C LEU A 61 -0.29 10.32 -11.24
N ARG A 62 0.75 10.71 -10.47
CA ARG A 62 1.29 12.08 -10.49
C ARG A 62 1.76 12.47 -11.88
N ALA A 63 2.51 11.59 -12.55
CA ALA A 63 2.97 11.82 -13.92
C ALA A 63 1.79 11.96 -14.91
N ALA A 64 0.73 11.17 -14.75
CA ALA A 64 -0.47 11.29 -15.57
C ALA A 64 -1.19 12.63 -15.37
N LEU A 65 -1.35 13.09 -14.13
CA LEU A 65 -1.97 14.39 -13.82
C LEU A 65 -1.18 15.55 -14.41
N THR A 66 0.14 15.54 -14.29
CA THR A 66 1.01 16.56 -14.90
C THR A 66 0.87 16.59 -16.42
N ARG A 67 0.85 15.41 -17.08
CA ARG A 67 0.66 15.31 -18.53
C ARG A 67 -0.70 15.83 -19.00
N LEU A 68 -1.72 15.75 -18.15
CA LEU A 68 -3.04 16.31 -18.39
C LEU A 68 -3.12 17.83 -18.10
N GLY A 69 -2.03 18.46 -17.67
CA GLY A 69 -1.96 19.89 -17.36
C GLY A 69 -2.46 20.26 -15.97
N HIS A 70 -2.60 19.28 -15.07
CA HIS A 70 -2.97 19.52 -13.69
C HIS A 70 -1.75 19.62 -12.78
N ASP A 71 -1.89 20.37 -11.67
CA ASP A 71 -0.98 20.31 -10.53
C ASP A 71 -1.37 19.12 -9.64
N PRO A 72 -0.56 18.03 -9.59
CA PRO A 72 -0.88 16.86 -8.79
C PRO A 72 -0.92 17.16 -7.29
N GLN A 73 -0.10 18.10 -6.80
CA GLN A 73 -0.02 18.41 -5.38
C GLN A 73 -1.32 19.08 -4.93
N LEU A 74 -1.77 20.10 -5.67
CA LEU A 74 -3.03 20.78 -5.39
C LEU A 74 -4.22 19.80 -5.40
N ILE A 75 -4.29 18.91 -6.39
CA ILE A 75 -5.36 17.91 -6.49
C ILE A 75 -5.36 16.96 -5.28
N ILE A 76 -4.19 16.44 -4.90
CA ILE A 76 -4.07 15.52 -3.78
C ILE A 76 -4.46 16.22 -2.47
N GLU A 77 -4.00 17.46 -2.24
CA GLU A 77 -4.34 18.23 -1.05
C GLU A 77 -5.85 18.51 -0.96
N GLN A 78 -6.50 18.84 -2.08
CA GLN A 78 -7.95 19.01 -2.12
C GLN A 78 -8.68 17.70 -1.75
N ALA A 79 -8.29 16.57 -2.36
CA ALA A 79 -8.89 15.27 -2.05
C ALA A 79 -8.67 14.86 -0.59
N MET A 80 -7.52 15.20 0.01
CA MET A 80 -7.27 14.97 1.44
C MET A 80 -8.19 15.83 2.32
N LYS A 81 -8.35 17.12 2.01
CA LYS A 81 -9.28 18.00 2.74
C LYS A 81 -10.71 17.47 2.68
N GLU A 82 -11.16 17.00 1.52
CA GLU A 82 -12.48 16.40 1.36
C GLU A 82 -12.65 15.13 2.20
N ARG A 83 -11.67 14.21 2.17
CA ARG A 83 -11.76 12.94 2.90
C ARG A 83 -11.76 13.10 4.40
N TRP A 84 -10.89 13.98 4.93
CA TRP A 84 -10.71 14.16 6.37
C TRP A 84 -11.41 15.39 6.95
N GLN A 85 -12.16 16.13 6.13
CA GLN A 85 -12.85 17.37 6.51
C GLN A 85 -11.92 18.39 7.20
N LEU A 86 -10.69 18.51 6.68
CA LEU A 86 -9.65 19.42 7.18
C LEU A 86 -9.80 20.84 6.63
#